data_AF-A0A7C6WWE0-F1
#
_entry.id   AF-A0A7C6WWE0-F1
#
_cell.length_a   1.000
_cell.length_b   1.000
_cell.length_c   1.000
_cell.angle_alpha   90.00
_cell.angle_beta   90.00
_cell.angle_gamma   90.00
#
_symmetry.space_group_name_H-M   'P 1'
#
loop_
_entity.id
_entity.type
_entity.pdbx_description
1 polymer ?
#
loop_
_entity_poly.entity_id
_entity_poly.type
_entity_poly.pdbx_seq_one_letter_code
_entity_poly.pdbx_strand_id
1 'polypeptide(L)' 'MFSDVEIKYKKRNKMLFSRDSQCLQELIELIQVQNHRTLVMWALDCARQPLEQFEIKYHDERR' A
#
# COMPACT_ATOMS: atom_id res chain seq x y z
N MET A 1 -17.67 -10.91 -6.43
CA MET A 1 -17.07 -9.70 -7.01
C MET A 1 -17.05 -8.65 -5.90
N PHE A 2 -15.89 -8.06 -5.58
CA PHE A 2 -15.77 -7.12 -4.45
C PHE A 2 -16.44 -5.79 -4.81
N SER A 3 -17.67 -5.59 -4.29
CA SER A 3 -18.56 -4.51 -4.71
C SER A 3 -18.03 -3.12 -4.36
N ASP A 4 -17.25 -3.00 -3.28
CA ASP A 4 -16.67 -1.74 -2.81
C ASP A 4 -15.62 -1.17 -3.78
N VAL A 5 -14.76 -2.04 -4.30
CA VAL A 5 -13.72 -1.70 -5.28
C VAL A 5 -14.36 -1.26 -6.60
N GLU A 6 -15.38 -1.98 -7.05
CA GLU A 6 -16.07 -1.67 -8.30
C GLU A 6 -16.79 -0.31 -8.24
N ILE A 7 -17.41 0.02 -7.09
CA ILE A 7 -18.03 1.32 -6.87
C ILE A 7 -16.99 2.45 -6.93
N LYS A 8 -15.84 2.30 -6.26
CA LYS A 8 -14.76 3.31 -6.27
C LYS A 8 -14.15 3.46 -7.66
N TYR A 9 -14.05 2.36 -8.40
CA TYR A 9 -13.58 2.36 -9.78
C TYR A 9 -14.52 3.14 -10.71
N LYS A 10 -15.83 2.87 -10.63
CA LYS A 10 -16.86 3.62 -11.39
C LYS A 10 -16.87 5.11 -11.05
N LYS A 11 -16.56 5.46 -9.80
CA LYS A 11 -16.42 6.85 -9.34
C LYS A 11 -15.08 7.50 -9.71
N ARG A 12 -14.18 6.79 -10.42
CA ARG A 12 -12.84 7.25 -10.81
C ARG A 12 -11.98 7.69 -9.63
N ASN A 13 -12.14 7.04 -8.47
CA ASN A 13 -11.28 7.27 -7.33
C ASN A 13 -9.85 6.82 -7.65
N LYS A 14 -8.85 7.60 -7.22
CA LYS A 14 -7.43 7.19 -7.33
C LYS A 14 -7.08 6.06 -6.38
N MET A 15 -7.74 6.00 -5.21
CA MET A 15 -7.62 4.90 -4.26
C MET A 15 -8.87 4.01 -4.31
N LEU A 16 -8.67 2.77 -4.74
CA LEU A 16 -9.73 1.78 -4.94
C LEU A 16 -9.91 0.86 -3.73
N PHE A 17 -8.88 0.69 -2.94
CA PHE A 17 -8.89 -0.20 -1.78
C PHE A 17 -8.89 0.61 -0.48
N SER A 18 -9.55 0.09 0.55
CA SER A 18 -9.51 0.60 1.92
C SER A 18 -9.21 -0.54 2.87
N ARG A 19 -8.88 -0.21 4.12
CA ARG A 19 -8.66 -1.23 5.16
C ARG A 19 -9.89 -2.12 5.38
N ASP A 20 -11.09 -1.62 5.08
CA ASP A 20 -12.34 -2.37 5.19
C ASP A 20 -12.71 -3.13 3.92
N SER A 21 -11.89 -3.06 2.86
CA SER A 21 -12.15 -3.80 1.62
C SER A 21 -12.11 -5.29 1.91
N GLN A 22 -13.20 -6.00 1.56
CA GLN A 22 -13.34 -7.41 1.87
C GLN A 22 -12.20 -8.25 1.26
N CYS A 23 -11.74 -7.87 0.06
CA CYS A 23 -10.62 -8.53 -0.62
C CYS A 23 -9.28 -8.43 0.11
N LEU A 24 -9.14 -7.50 1.05
CA LEU A 24 -7.91 -7.30 1.81
C LEU A 24 -7.97 -7.93 3.21
N GLN A 25 -9.12 -8.42 3.68
CA GLN A 25 -9.23 -8.88 5.08
C GLN A 25 -8.32 -10.06 5.37
N GLU A 26 -8.29 -11.08 4.51
CA GLU A 26 -7.38 -12.23 4.70
C GLU A 26 -5.91 -11.80 4.76
N LEU A 27 -5.51 -10.84 3.92
CA LEU A 27 -4.15 -10.29 3.97
C LEU A 27 -3.90 -9.50 5.25
N ILE A 28 -4.88 -8.71 5.71
CA ILE A 28 -4.78 -7.93 6.94
C ILE A 28 -4.65 -8.85 8.15
N GLU A 29 -5.39 -9.95 8.20
CA GLU A 29 -5.27 -10.97 9.26
C GLU A 29 -3.86 -11.58 9.30
N LEU A 30 -3.30 -11.93 8.14
CA LEU A 30 -1.93 -12.44 8.03
C LEU A 30 -0.87 -11.41 8.44
N ILE A 31 -1.12 -10.12 8.20
CA ILE A 31 -0.26 -9.01 8.63
C ILE A 31 -0.35 -8.84 10.16
N GLN A 32 -1.55 -8.95 10.73
CA GLN A 32 -1.79 -8.75 12.17
C GLN A 32 -1.09 -9.78 13.06
N VAL A 33 -0.88 -11.01 12.57
CA VAL A 33 -0.15 -12.03 13.34
C VAL A 33 1.38 -11.82 13.34
N GLN A 34 1.90 -10.92 12.50
CA GLN A 34 3.33 -10.64 12.46
C GLN A 34 3.76 -9.74 13.62
N ASN A 35 4.99 -9.94 14.09
CA ASN A 35 5.56 -9.04 15.07
C ASN A 35 5.94 -7.67 14.45
N HIS A 36 6.10 -6.66 15.31
CA HIS A 36 6.43 -5.30 14.89
C HIS A 36 7.68 -5.22 14.00
N ARG A 37 8.74 -5.99 14.34
CA ARG A 37 9.99 -5.97 13.59
C ARG A 37 9.80 -6.47 12.15
N THR A 38 9.04 -7.54 11.96
CA THR A 38 8.70 -8.06 10.63
C THR A 38 7.97 -7.00 9.80
N LEU A 39 6.96 -6.34 10.39
CA LEU A 39 6.21 -5.29 9.70
C LEU A 39 7.08 -4.09 9.31
N VAL A 40 7.99 -3.66 10.18
CA VAL A 40 8.93 -2.57 9.88
C VAL A 40 9.87 -2.95 8.73
N MET A 41 10.42 -4.18 8.73
CA MET A 41 11.27 -4.63 7.63
C MET A 41 10.52 -4.69 6.30
N TRP A 42 9.28 -5.17 6.30
CA TRP A 42 8.44 -5.18 5.10
C TRP A 42 8.12 -3.77 4.60
N ALA A 43 7.79 -2.84 5.51
CA ALA A 43 7.53 -1.45 5.14
C ALA A 43 8.75 -0.80 4.48
N LEU A 44 9.95 -1.06 5.00
CA LEU A 44 11.20 -0.56 4.40
C LEU A 44 11.48 -1.18 3.03
N ASP A 45 11.24 -2.48 2.86
CA ASP A 45 11.41 -3.15 1.56
C ASP A 45 10.43 -2.60 0.51
N CYS A 46 9.15 -2.43 0.88
CA CYS A 46 8.15 -1.80 0.01
C CYS A 46 8.49 -0.34 -0.35
N ALA A 47 9.18 0.39 0.53
CA ALA A 47 9.55 1.78 0.29
C ALA A 47 10.69 1.93 -0.74
N ARG A 48 11.44 0.87 -1.05
CA ARG A 48 12.58 0.94 -1.97
C ARG A 48 12.19 1.39 -3.38
N GLN A 49 11.12 0.81 -3.95
CA GLN A 49 10.67 1.18 -5.29
C GLN A 49 10.20 2.64 -5.42
N PRO A 50 9.30 3.16 -4.55
CA PRO A 50 8.93 4.58 -4.62
C PRO A 50 10.11 5.49 -4.30
N LEU A 51 11.05 5.08 -3.43
CA LEU A 51 12.27 5.83 -3.15
C LEU A 51 13.13 6.02 -4.41
N GLU A 52 13.40 4.94 -5.16
CA GLU A 52 14.14 4.99 -6.43
C GLU A 52 13.48 5.96 -7.43
N GLN A 53 12.15 5.89 -7.55
CA GLN A 53 11.40 6.83 -8.40
C GLN A 53 11.50 8.28 -7.92
N PHE A 54 11.51 8.49 -6.60
CA PHE A 54 11.65 9.80 -6.00
C PHE A 54 13.04 10.39 -6.24
N GLU A 55 14.09 9.58 -6.11
CA GLU A 55 15.48 9.99 -6.35
C GLU A 55 15.73 10.36 -7.80
N ILE A 56 15.16 9.60 -8.75
CA ILE A 56 15.22 9.95 -10.17
C ILE A 56 14.50 11.29 -10.43
N LYS A 57 13.31 11.46 -9.86
CA LYS A 57 12.47 12.63 -10.13
C LYS A 57 12.99 13.90 -9.46
N TYR A 58 13.60 13.79 -8.28
CA TYR A 58 14.03 14.90 -7.43
C TYR A 58 15.51 14.78 -7.08
N HIS A 59 16.36 14.54 -8.08
CA HIS A 59 17.79 14.28 -7.88
C HIS A 59 18.58 15.44 -7.25
N ASP A 60 18.10 16.67 -7.39
CA ASP A 60 18.76 17.87 -6.85
C ASP A 60 18.24 18.31 -5.48
N GLU A 61 17.23 17.62 -4.93
CA GLU A 61 16.62 17.98 -3.66
C GLU A 61 17.49 17.45 -2.50
N ARG A 62 18.03 18.36 -1.68
CA ARG A 62 18.79 17.97 -0.48
C ARG A 62 17.82 17.42 0.57
N ARG A 63 18.04 16.18 1.00
CA ARG A 63 17.29 15.49 2.06
C ARG A 63 17.97 15.60 3.41
#